data_AF-A0A2D6SQM1-F1
#
_entry.id   AF-A0A2D6SQM1-F1
#
_cell.length_a   1.000
_cell.length_b   1.000
_cell.length_c   1.000
_cell.angle_alpha   90.00
_cell.angle_beta   90.00
_cell.angle_gamma   90.00
#
_symmetry.space_group_name_H-M   'P 1'
#
loop_
_entity.id
_entity.type
_entity.pdbx_description
1 polymer ?
#
loop_
_entity_poly.entity_id
_entity_poly.type
_entity_poly.pdbx_seq_one_letter_code
_entity_poly.pdbx_strand_id
1 'polypeptide(L)'
;MVTMQPHNKTPYKTIRGMQRIYDGGSTLVGTADELKVSYSTARRYVERPRQLKRSNFATRSQYRDALARRKGYNSDAHYEEALALERQSRPENIAFSTLLRDSLGKKGKSDYWLAKIMDLSEKMIYKYLQGISLPSSANFQRLSELFGWSYESIDDLVADTRF
;
A
#
# COMPACT_ATOMS: atom_id res chain seq x y z
N MET A 1 -29.37 2.53 -4.72
CA MET A 1 -28.43 2.75 -5.85
C MET A 1 -27.19 3.45 -5.30
N VAL A 2 -26.09 2.72 -5.12
CA VAL A 2 -24.83 3.31 -4.65
C VAL A 2 -24.13 3.93 -5.87
N THR A 3 -24.12 5.26 -5.94
CA THR A 3 -23.31 6.00 -6.91
C THR A 3 -21.83 5.77 -6.58
N MET A 4 -21.17 4.92 -7.36
CA MET A 4 -19.71 4.84 -7.38
C MET A 4 -19.17 6.22 -7.79
N GLN A 5 -18.55 6.93 -6.85
CA GLN A 5 -17.80 8.14 -7.18
C GLN A 5 -16.60 7.74 -8.06
N PRO A 6 -16.44 8.34 -9.25
CA PRO A 6 -15.35 7.99 -10.13
C PRO A 6 -14.02 8.36 -9.47
N HIS A 7 -13.09 7.41 -9.43
CA HIS A 7 -11.70 7.66 -9.08
C HIS A 7 -11.21 8.94 -9.75
N ASN A 8 -10.78 9.90 -8.93
CA ASN A 8 -10.37 11.25 -9.30
C ASN A 8 -9.16 11.21 -10.27
N LYS A 9 -9.43 10.96 -11.55
CA LYS A 9 -8.45 11.08 -12.64
C LYS A 9 -8.33 12.56 -12.94
N THR A 10 -7.24 13.16 -12.49
CA THR A 10 -6.89 14.54 -12.86
C THR A 10 -6.96 14.67 -14.39
N PRO A 11 -7.78 15.57 -14.93
CA PRO A 11 -7.99 15.65 -16.37
C PRO A 11 -6.68 15.86 -17.13
N TYR A 12 -6.55 15.25 -18.31
CA TYR A 12 -5.34 15.33 -19.12
C TYR A 12 -4.95 16.79 -19.48
N LYS A 13 -5.95 17.69 -19.61
CA LYS A 13 -5.73 19.15 -19.75
C LYS A 13 -5.02 19.75 -18.53
N THR A 14 -5.37 19.31 -17.33
CA THR A 14 -4.75 19.73 -16.06
C THR A 14 -3.32 19.22 -15.95
N ILE A 15 -3.03 18.00 -16.44
CA ILE A 15 -1.65 17.44 -16.44
C ILE A 15 -0.72 18.26 -17.36
N ARG A 16 -1.16 18.60 -18.59
CA ARG A 16 -0.37 19.49 -19.47
C ARG A 16 -0.24 20.90 -18.90
N GLY A 17 -1.29 21.38 -18.23
CA GLY A 17 -1.27 22.67 -17.51
C GLY A 17 -0.18 22.70 -16.44
N MET A 18 -0.11 21.67 -15.59
CA MET A 18 0.91 21.56 -14.53
C MET A 18 2.33 21.62 -15.09
N GLN A 19 2.59 20.87 -16.17
CA GLN A 19 3.90 20.84 -16.79
C GLN A 19 4.28 22.20 -17.39
N ARG A 20 3.34 22.87 -18.07
CA ARG A 20 3.60 24.18 -18.70
C ARG A 20 3.88 25.27 -17.67
N ILE A 21 3.08 25.33 -16.60
CA ILE A 21 3.23 26.33 -15.53
C ILE A 21 4.59 26.18 -14.85
N TYR A 22 4.96 24.94 -14.51
CA TYR A 22 6.25 24.68 -13.89
C TYR A 22 7.44 24.89 -14.84
N ASP A 23 7.31 24.50 -16.11
CA ASP A 23 8.35 24.76 -17.12
C ASP A 23 8.55 26.27 -17.37
N GLY A 24 7.53 27.09 -17.10
CA GLY A 24 7.58 28.56 -17.12
C GLY A 24 8.22 29.21 -15.88
N GLY A 25 8.71 28.42 -14.92
CA GLY A 25 9.46 28.91 -13.75
C GLY A 25 8.68 28.93 -12.42
N SER A 26 7.40 28.53 -12.41
CA SER A 26 6.64 28.40 -11.17
C SER A 26 7.18 27.29 -10.26
N THR A 27 7.01 27.45 -8.95
CA THR A 27 7.31 26.40 -7.97
C THR A 27 6.23 25.32 -7.96
N LEU A 28 6.50 24.17 -7.32
CA LEU A 28 5.49 23.11 -7.17
C LEU A 28 4.28 23.57 -6.35
N VAL A 29 4.52 24.42 -5.35
CA VAL A 29 3.47 25.02 -4.53
C VAL A 29 2.65 25.97 -5.40
N GLY A 30 3.30 26.87 -6.14
CA GLY A 30 2.60 27.77 -7.07
C GLY A 30 1.80 27.02 -8.14
N THR A 31 2.35 25.91 -8.66
CA THR A 31 1.65 25.07 -9.65
C THR A 31 0.45 24.34 -9.04
N ALA A 32 0.56 23.90 -7.79
CA ALA A 32 -0.53 23.25 -7.06
C ALA A 32 -1.67 24.23 -6.78
N ASP A 33 -1.34 25.43 -6.31
CA ASP A 33 -2.27 26.50 -5.99
C ASP A 33 -2.99 27.01 -7.25
N GLU A 34 -2.25 27.29 -8.32
CA GLU A 34 -2.79 27.80 -9.58
C GLU A 34 -3.80 26.84 -10.22
N LEU A 35 -3.56 25.54 -10.09
CA LEU A 35 -4.42 24.50 -10.67
C LEU A 35 -5.40 23.88 -9.68
N LYS A 36 -5.44 24.39 -8.43
CA LYS A 36 -6.29 23.90 -7.35
C LYS A 36 -6.19 22.38 -7.15
N VAL A 37 -4.96 21.86 -7.16
CA VAL A 37 -4.66 20.44 -6.91
C VAL A 37 -3.78 20.29 -5.67
N SER A 38 -3.75 19.10 -5.08
CA SER A 38 -2.84 18.86 -3.95
C SER A 38 -1.37 18.98 -4.39
N TYR A 39 -0.50 19.42 -3.48
CA TYR A 39 0.95 19.40 -3.67
C TYR A 39 1.46 18.03 -4.14
N SER A 40 0.95 16.95 -3.54
CA SER A 40 1.28 15.58 -3.93
C SER A 40 0.90 15.26 -5.37
N THR A 41 -0.20 15.83 -5.88
CA THR A 41 -0.64 15.70 -7.27
C THR A 41 0.27 16.49 -8.20
N ALA A 42 0.55 17.76 -7.90
CA ALA A 42 1.48 18.58 -8.69
C ALA A 42 2.86 17.93 -8.79
N ARG A 43 3.44 17.50 -7.65
CA ARG A 43 4.71 16.78 -7.59
C ARG A 43 4.72 15.51 -8.44
N ARG A 44 3.64 14.73 -8.40
CA ARG A 44 3.50 13.47 -9.16
C ARG A 44 3.57 13.71 -10.67
N TYR A 45 3.02 14.81 -11.17
CA TYR A 45 2.91 15.07 -12.61
C TYR A 45 3.99 16.01 -13.14
N VAL A 46 4.69 16.76 -12.28
CA VAL A 46 5.74 17.70 -12.67
C VAL A 46 7.15 17.12 -12.45
N GLU A 47 7.42 16.59 -11.26
CA GLU A 47 8.77 16.09 -10.95
C GLU A 47 9.02 14.69 -11.50
N ARG A 48 8.02 13.79 -11.44
CA ARG A 48 8.23 12.39 -11.84
C ARG A 48 8.58 12.22 -13.31
N PRO A 49 7.93 12.91 -14.28
CA PRO A 49 8.35 12.82 -15.68
C PRO A 49 9.75 13.38 -15.91
N ARG A 50 10.15 14.42 -15.16
CA ARG A 50 11.50 14.99 -15.21
C ARG A 50 12.55 14.07 -14.58
N GLN A 51 12.22 13.35 -13.49
CA GLN A 51 13.09 12.31 -12.96
C GLN A 51 13.30 11.20 -13.99
N LEU A 52 12.24 10.74 -14.66
CA LEU A 52 12.35 9.74 -15.74
C LEU A 52 13.20 10.24 -16.91
N LYS A 53 12.99 11.50 -17.36
CA LYS A 53 13.80 12.13 -18.42
C LYS A 53 15.26 12.38 -18.01
N ARG A 54 15.54 12.72 -16.74
CA ARG A 54 16.90 12.93 -16.21
C ARG A 54 17.64 11.63 -15.91
N SER A 55 16.95 10.49 -15.87
CA SER A 55 17.54 9.20 -15.47
C SER A 55 17.67 8.20 -16.62
N ASN A 56 17.43 8.61 -17.87
CA ASN A 56 17.46 7.75 -19.07
C ASN A 56 16.48 6.54 -19.03
N PHE A 57 15.50 6.51 -18.12
CA PHE A 57 14.55 5.40 -18.04
C PHE A 57 13.27 5.71 -18.83
N ALA A 58 12.92 4.82 -19.76
CA ALA A 58 11.74 4.92 -20.61
C ALA A 58 10.44 4.58 -19.86
N THR A 59 10.51 3.79 -18.77
CA THR A 59 9.33 3.37 -18.01
C THR A 59 9.51 3.46 -16.50
N ARG A 60 8.38 3.50 -15.78
CA ARG A 60 8.36 3.41 -14.31
C ARG A 60 8.99 2.11 -13.79
N SER A 61 8.78 1.00 -14.49
CA SER A 61 9.37 -0.29 -14.11
C SER A 61 10.89 -0.21 -14.16
N GLN A 62 11.45 0.32 -15.25
CA GLN A 62 12.90 0.48 -15.42
C GLN A 62 13.52 1.36 -14.32
N TYR A 63 12.85 2.46 -13.96
CA TYR A 63 13.31 3.30 -12.84
C TYR A 63 13.30 2.55 -11.51
N ARG A 64 12.24 1.79 -11.21
CA ARG A 64 12.15 1.00 -9.98
C ARG A 64 13.20 -0.12 -9.93
N ASP A 65 13.39 -0.82 -11.05
CA ASP A 65 14.45 -1.85 -11.18
C ASP A 65 15.84 -1.24 -10.96
N ALA A 66 16.10 -0.06 -11.50
CA ALA A 66 17.36 0.63 -11.28
C ALA A 66 17.56 1.06 -9.82
N LEU A 67 16.50 1.52 -9.14
CA LEU A 67 16.56 1.81 -7.70
C LEU A 67 16.83 0.54 -6.88
N ALA A 68 16.17 -0.57 -7.21
CA ALA A 68 16.39 -1.85 -6.57
C ALA A 68 17.85 -2.32 -6.74
N ARG A 69 18.41 -2.21 -7.95
CA ARG A 69 19.83 -2.50 -8.23
C ARG A 69 20.79 -1.62 -7.46
N ARG A 70 20.49 -0.33 -7.30
CA ARG A 70 21.29 0.57 -6.44
C ARG A 70 21.30 0.14 -4.96
N LYS A 71 20.26 -0.57 -4.52
CA LYS A 71 20.16 -1.16 -3.18
C LYS A 71 20.72 -2.60 -3.11
N GLY A 72 21.30 -3.12 -4.19
CA GLY A 72 21.89 -4.46 -4.24
C GLY A 72 20.94 -5.58 -4.70
N TYR A 73 19.73 -5.26 -5.18
CA TYR A 73 18.76 -6.25 -5.63
C TYR A 73 18.73 -6.37 -7.17
N ASN A 74 18.50 -7.58 -7.70
CA ASN A 74 18.53 -7.83 -9.14
C ASN A 74 17.40 -7.12 -9.93
N SER A 75 16.26 -6.89 -9.29
CA SER A 75 15.06 -6.25 -9.84
C SER A 75 14.18 -5.65 -8.74
N ASP A 76 13.20 -4.83 -9.11
CA ASP A 76 12.15 -4.33 -8.21
C ASP A 76 11.34 -5.49 -7.63
N ALA A 77 11.08 -6.54 -8.41
CA ALA A 77 10.39 -7.73 -7.93
C ALA A 77 11.19 -8.43 -6.81
N HIS A 78 12.49 -8.64 -7.02
CA HIS A 78 13.38 -9.23 -6.02
C HIS A 78 13.49 -8.36 -4.75
N TYR A 79 13.48 -7.04 -4.91
CA TYR A 79 13.46 -6.12 -3.78
C TYR A 79 12.16 -6.20 -2.98
N GLU A 80 11.01 -6.24 -3.65
CA GLU A 80 9.70 -6.38 -2.99
C GLU A 80 9.53 -7.75 -2.31
N GLU A 81 10.06 -8.83 -2.89
CA GLU A 81 10.11 -10.15 -2.25
C GLU A 81 10.94 -10.12 -0.96
N ALA A 82 12.13 -9.53 -0.99
CA ALA A 82 12.97 -9.41 0.20
C ALA A 82 12.28 -8.58 1.31
N LEU A 83 11.61 -7.47 0.95
CA LEU A 83 10.82 -6.69 1.90
C LEU A 83 9.62 -7.48 2.45
N ALA A 84 9.00 -8.33 1.64
CA ALA A 84 7.92 -9.19 2.10
C ALA A 84 8.44 -10.21 3.13
N LEU A 85 9.57 -10.87 2.86
CA LEU A 85 10.21 -11.79 3.80
C LEU A 85 10.60 -11.08 5.11
N GLU A 86 11.16 -9.88 5.03
CA GLU A 86 11.50 -9.08 6.21
C GLU A 86 10.26 -8.76 7.05
N ARG A 87 9.13 -8.41 6.41
CA ARG A 87 7.86 -8.19 7.10
C ARG A 87 7.32 -9.47 7.74
N GLN A 88 7.45 -10.61 7.07
CA GLN A 88 7.00 -11.90 7.58
C GLN A 88 7.78 -12.34 8.82
N SER A 89 9.04 -11.91 8.97
CA SER A 89 9.84 -12.19 10.17
C SER A 89 9.55 -11.28 11.36
N ARG A 90 8.71 -10.25 11.21
CA ARG A 90 8.41 -9.33 12.31
C ARG A 90 7.49 -9.99 13.34
N PRO A 91 7.74 -9.86 14.65
CA PRO A 91 6.92 -10.49 15.69
C PRO A 91 5.43 -10.20 15.53
N GLU A 92 5.08 -8.94 15.24
CA GLU A 92 3.69 -8.52 15.04
C GLU A 92 3.00 -9.20 13.86
N ASN A 93 3.73 -9.43 12.78
CA ASN A 93 3.23 -10.11 11.59
C ASN A 93 3.09 -11.63 11.83
N ILE A 94 4.04 -12.23 12.56
CA ILE A 94 3.99 -13.64 12.94
C ILE A 94 2.80 -13.89 13.86
N ALA A 95 2.67 -13.10 14.93
CA ALA A 95 1.60 -13.23 15.92
C ALA A 95 0.23 -13.09 15.25
N PHE A 96 0.03 -12.01 14.51
CA PHE A 96 -1.25 -11.75 13.86
C PHE A 96 -1.60 -12.81 12.80
N SER A 97 -0.65 -13.17 11.93
CA SER A 97 -0.93 -14.15 10.87
C SER A 97 -1.22 -15.54 11.43
N THR A 98 -0.58 -15.92 12.54
CA THR A 98 -0.81 -17.19 13.24
C THR A 98 -2.18 -17.18 13.91
N LEU A 99 -2.50 -16.13 14.69
CA LEU A 99 -3.82 -15.98 15.30
C LEU A 99 -4.95 -16.05 14.27
N LEU A 100 -4.79 -15.38 13.13
CA LEU A 100 -5.79 -15.37 12.08
C LEU A 100 -5.96 -16.74 11.42
N ARG A 101 -4.85 -17.43 11.10
CA ARG A 101 -4.86 -18.79 10.53
C ARG A 101 -5.54 -19.78 11.47
N ASP A 102 -5.19 -19.74 12.75
CA ASP A 102 -5.78 -20.62 13.77
C ASP A 102 -7.27 -20.34 13.96
N SER A 103 -7.66 -19.07 13.97
CA SER A 103 -9.06 -18.67 14.14
C SER A 103 -9.93 -19.10 12.95
N LEU A 104 -9.39 -19.02 11.72
CA LEU A 104 -10.05 -19.55 10.53
C LEU A 104 -10.16 -21.08 10.58
N GLY A 105 -9.07 -21.76 10.97
CA GLY A 105 -9.03 -23.21 11.14
C GLY A 105 -10.07 -23.70 12.15
N LYS A 106 -10.14 -23.08 13.33
CA LYS A 106 -11.12 -23.39 14.38
C LYS A 106 -12.57 -23.20 13.94
N LYS A 107 -12.85 -22.22 13.07
CA LYS A 107 -14.20 -22.00 12.51
C LYS A 107 -14.47 -22.80 11.23
N GLY A 108 -13.49 -23.54 10.70
CA GLY A 108 -13.59 -24.25 9.42
C GLY A 108 -13.89 -23.33 8.24
N LYS A 109 -13.30 -22.13 8.22
CA LYS A 109 -13.55 -21.11 7.20
C LYS A 109 -12.34 -20.87 6.31
N SER A 110 -12.61 -20.51 5.05
CA SER A 110 -11.57 -20.16 4.07
C SER A 110 -11.20 -18.68 4.10
N ASP A 111 -10.08 -18.37 3.46
CA ASP A 111 -9.65 -17.01 3.13
C ASP A 111 -10.67 -16.28 2.23
N TYR A 112 -11.26 -16.98 1.26
CA TYR A 112 -12.35 -16.47 0.43
C TYR A 112 -13.56 -16.05 1.27
N TRP A 113 -13.97 -16.88 2.23
CA TRP A 113 -15.06 -16.55 3.14
C TRP A 113 -14.76 -15.27 3.93
N LEU A 114 -13.54 -15.16 4.46
CA LEU A 114 -13.13 -13.99 5.22
C LEU A 114 -13.10 -12.73 4.36
N ALA A 115 -12.60 -12.83 3.13
CA ALA A 115 -12.58 -11.72 2.18
C ALA A 115 -14.00 -11.17 1.93
N LYS A 116 -14.99 -12.07 1.77
CA LYS A 116 -16.40 -11.68 1.59
C LYS A 116 -17.00 -11.03 2.83
N ILE A 117 -16.78 -11.58 4.02
CA ILE A 117 -17.31 -11.01 5.27
C ILE A 117 -16.68 -9.64 5.57
N MET A 118 -15.39 -9.49 5.30
CA MET A 118 -14.66 -8.25 5.57
C MET A 118 -14.89 -7.17 4.51
N ASP A 119 -15.49 -7.52 3.37
CA ASP A 119 -15.54 -6.69 2.15
C ASP A 119 -14.14 -6.23 1.71
N LEU A 120 -13.20 -7.19 1.68
CA LEU A 120 -11.81 -6.98 1.28
C LEU A 120 -11.48 -7.87 0.09
N SER A 121 -10.48 -7.46 -0.69
CA SER A 121 -9.95 -8.33 -1.74
C SER A 121 -9.29 -9.58 -1.15
N GLU A 122 -9.43 -10.72 -1.81
CA GLU A 122 -8.74 -11.97 -1.44
C GLU A 122 -7.23 -11.77 -1.33
N LYS A 123 -6.64 -10.96 -2.22
CA LYS A 123 -5.21 -10.60 -2.16
C LYS A 123 -4.82 -9.91 -0.85
N MET A 124 -5.71 -9.12 -0.27
CA MET A 124 -5.46 -8.47 1.03
C MET A 124 -5.48 -9.49 2.16
N ILE A 125 -6.49 -10.37 2.17
CA ILE A 125 -6.60 -11.46 3.16
C ILE A 125 -5.40 -12.42 3.05
N TYR A 126 -4.99 -12.76 1.83
CA TYR A 126 -3.79 -13.55 1.60
C TYR A 126 -2.56 -12.90 2.25
N LYS A 127 -2.35 -11.59 2.07
CA LYS A 127 -1.22 -10.89 2.71
C LYS A 127 -1.31 -10.89 4.23
N TYR A 128 -2.51 -10.82 4.81
CA TYR A 128 -2.71 -10.97 6.25
C TYR A 128 -2.30 -12.36 6.74
N LEU A 129 -2.80 -13.41 6.06
CA LEU A 129 -2.52 -14.80 6.42
C LEU A 129 -1.05 -15.18 6.25
N GLN A 130 -0.38 -14.57 5.28
CA GLN A 130 1.05 -14.75 5.05
C GLN A 130 1.91 -13.90 5.97
N GLY A 131 1.37 -12.98 6.78
CA GLY A 131 2.18 -12.06 7.57
C GLY A 131 2.97 -11.06 6.71
N ILE A 132 2.52 -10.76 5.50
CA ILE A 132 3.15 -9.76 4.62
C ILE A 132 2.68 -8.35 4.99
N SER A 133 1.45 -8.23 5.49
CA SER A 133 0.87 -6.97 5.94
C SER A 133 -0.02 -7.17 7.16
N LEU A 134 -0.12 -6.12 7.96
CA LEU A 134 -1.09 -6.04 9.04
C LEU A 134 -2.36 -5.31 8.59
N PRO A 135 -3.51 -5.61 9.22
CA PRO A 135 -4.72 -4.84 9.03
C PRO A 135 -4.57 -3.43 9.59
N SER A 136 -5.36 -2.49 9.06
CA SER A 136 -5.59 -1.22 9.76
C SER A 136 -6.32 -1.47 11.08
N SER A 137 -6.25 -0.53 12.02
CA SER A 137 -6.94 -0.66 13.33
C SER A 137 -8.43 -0.95 13.18
N ALA A 138 -9.12 -0.28 12.24
CA ALA A 138 -10.52 -0.55 11.95
C ALA A 138 -10.78 -2.00 11.47
N ASN A 139 -9.90 -2.54 10.63
CA ASN A 139 -10.03 -3.92 10.17
C ASN A 139 -9.62 -4.92 11.27
N PHE A 140 -8.65 -4.59 12.11
CA PHE A 140 -8.27 -5.40 13.27
C PHE A 140 -9.43 -5.53 14.27
N GLN A 141 -10.10 -4.41 14.57
CA GLN A 141 -11.26 -4.40 15.45
C GLN A 141 -12.39 -5.28 14.89
N ARG A 142 -12.72 -5.13 13.61
CA ARG A 142 -13.73 -5.98 12.94
C ARG A 142 -13.37 -7.47 12.99
N LEU A 143 -12.09 -7.81 12.81
CA LEU A 143 -11.62 -9.20 12.95
C LEU A 143 -11.76 -9.68 14.39
N SER A 144 -11.39 -8.84 15.36
CA SER A 144 -11.49 -9.17 16.78
C SER A 144 -12.94 -9.43 17.20
N GLU A 145 -13.89 -8.62 16.74
CA GLU A 145 -15.32 -8.84 16.94
C GLU A 145 -15.81 -10.13 16.25
N LEU A 146 -15.39 -10.37 15.00
CA LEU A 146 -15.79 -11.56 14.23
C LEU A 146 -15.31 -12.87 14.86
N PHE A 147 -14.11 -12.87 15.44
CA PHE A 147 -13.49 -14.05 16.02
C PHE A 147 -13.61 -14.11 17.55
N GLY A 148 -14.08 -13.04 18.21
CA GLY A 148 -14.19 -12.96 19.66
C GLY A 148 -12.83 -12.87 20.36
N TRP A 149 -11.87 -12.16 19.76
CA TRP A 149 -10.55 -11.96 20.37
C TRP A 149 -10.62 -10.90 21.48
N SER A 150 -9.81 -11.09 22.52
CA SER A 150 -9.71 -10.18 23.66
C SER A 150 -8.67 -9.05 23.49
N TYR A 151 -8.03 -8.96 22.33
CA TYR A 151 -6.99 -7.95 22.05
C TYR A 151 -7.62 -6.69 21.47
N GLU A 152 -7.25 -5.52 22.01
CA GLU A 152 -7.72 -4.22 21.50
C GLU A 152 -6.87 -3.73 20.32
N SER A 153 -5.61 -4.15 20.27
CA SER A 153 -4.65 -3.79 19.24
C SER A 153 -3.68 -4.94 18.89
N ILE A 154 -2.90 -4.73 17.84
CA ILE A 154 -1.81 -5.64 17.45
C ILE A 154 -0.69 -5.61 18.51
N ASP A 155 -0.45 -4.46 19.14
CA ASP A 155 0.57 -4.33 20.18
C ASP A 155 0.20 -5.17 21.41
N ASP A 156 -1.08 -5.21 21.79
CA ASP A 156 -1.57 -6.07 22.88
C ASP A 156 -1.39 -7.55 22.55
N LEU A 157 -1.67 -7.94 21.30
CA LEU A 157 -1.44 -9.30 20.83
C LEU A 157 0.03 -9.70 20.94
N VAL A 158 0.95 -8.81 20.54
CA VAL A 158 2.39 -9.07 20.62
C VAL A 158 2.87 -9.14 22.06
N ALA A 159 2.33 -8.31 22.95
CA ALA A 159 2.67 -8.34 24.37
C ALA A 159 2.30 -9.67 25.05
N ASP A 160 1.22 -10.33 24.60
CA ASP A 160 0.78 -11.63 25.11
C ASP A 160 1.53 -12.81 24.47
N THR A 161 1.88 -12.69 23.18
CA THR A 161 2.68 -13.68 22.47
C THR A 161 4.17 -13.48 22.76
N ARG A 162 4.65 -14.02 23.89
CA ARG A 162 6.09 -14.13 24.17
C ARG A 162 6.75 -15.01 23.11
N PHE A 163 7.47 -14.39 22.17
CA PHE A 163 8.41 -15.06 21.27
C PHE A 163 9.76 -15.29 21.95
#